data_AF-A0A7C9E449-F1
#
_entry.id   AF-A0A7C9E449-F1
#
_cell.length_a   1.000
_cell.length_b   1.000
_cell.length_c   1.000
_cell.angle_alpha   90.00
_cell.angle_beta   90.00
_cell.angle_gamma   90.00
#
_symmetry.space_group_name_H-M   'P 1'
#
loop_
_entity.id
_entity.type
_entity.pdbx_description
1 polymer ?
#
loop_
_entity_poly.entity_id
_entity_poly.type
_entity_poly.pdbx_seq_one_letter_code
_entity_poly.pdbx_strand_id
1 'polypeptide(L)'
;MAVKLSAAKAAAVAIASIGKGYDISVDLRLKYCKGDSADCHLIEIDEDQSQEIVLPGGVCVPNVPKSIKCDKGERTRFRSDVLSFQQMSEQFNQEISLTGKIPSGLFNSMFEFSGCWQKDAANTKTLAFDGVFITLYTVALEKSQLVLRDHVKQAVPSYWEPAALAR
;
A
#
# COMPACT_ATOMS: atom_id res chain seq x y z
N MET A 1 -9.41 -8.72 -9.85
CA MET A 1 -9.54 -8.00 -11.14
C MET A 1 -8.66 -6.77 -11.14
N ALA A 2 -7.73 -6.68 -12.08
CA ALA A 2 -7.03 -5.44 -12.38
C ALA A 2 -8.05 -4.46 -12.99
N VAL A 3 -8.05 -3.21 -12.53
CA VAL A 3 -8.90 -2.17 -13.13
C VAL A 3 -8.44 -1.99 -14.58
N LYS A 4 -9.33 -2.17 -15.56
CA LYS A 4 -9.03 -1.89 -16.97
C LYS A 4 -8.93 -0.38 -17.18
N LEU A 5 -7.82 0.21 -16.77
CA LEU A 5 -7.47 1.60 -17.00
C LEU A 5 -6.48 1.68 -18.17
N SER A 6 -6.51 2.79 -18.91
CA SER A 6 -5.38 3.13 -19.79
C SER A 6 -4.12 3.32 -18.95
N ALA A 7 -2.94 3.13 -19.55
CA ALA A 7 -1.66 3.30 -18.86
C ALA A 7 -1.54 4.70 -18.21
N ALA A 8 -1.96 5.74 -18.92
CA ALA A 8 -1.99 7.11 -18.40
C ALA A 8 -2.94 7.28 -17.20
N LYS A 9 -4.13 6.67 -17.24
CA LYS A 9 -5.07 6.76 -16.13
C LYS A 9 -4.60 5.94 -14.91
N ALA A 10 -4.00 4.76 -15.14
CA ALA A 10 -3.41 3.96 -14.07
C ALA A 10 -2.26 4.72 -13.37
N ALA A 11 -1.41 5.37 -14.15
CA ALA A 11 -0.33 6.22 -13.66
C ALA A 11 -0.83 7.41 -12.83
N ALA A 12 -1.84 8.13 -13.33
CA ALA A 12 -2.45 9.23 -12.60
C ALA A 12 -3.06 8.78 -11.26
N VAL A 13 -3.73 7.62 -11.23
CA VAL A 13 -4.28 7.05 -9.98
C VAL A 13 -3.16 6.64 -9.03
N ALA A 14 -2.07 6.05 -9.52
CA ALA A 14 -0.93 5.67 -8.69
C ALA A 14 -0.29 6.90 -8.03
N ILE A 15 -0.04 7.96 -8.79
CA ILE A 15 0.51 9.23 -8.27
C ILE A 15 -0.44 9.86 -7.26
N ALA A 16 -1.74 9.94 -7.59
CA ALA A 16 -2.75 10.51 -6.70
C ALA A 16 -2.97 9.68 -5.42
N SER A 17 -2.46 8.44 -5.33
CA SER A 17 -2.59 7.62 -4.12
C SER A 17 -1.54 7.92 -3.05
N ILE A 18 -0.48 8.65 -3.40
CA ILE A 18 0.57 9.04 -2.45
C ILE A 18 -0.04 9.90 -1.37
N GLY A 19 0.17 9.54 -0.10
CA GLY A 19 -0.37 10.25 1.04
C GLY A 19 -1.80 9.89 1.43
N LYS A 20 -2.45 8.95 0.73
CA LYS A 20 -3.74 8.37 1.14
C LYS A 20 -3.56 7.18 2.09
N GLY A 21 -4.64 6.83 2.81
CA GLY A 21 -4.66 5.71 3.74
C GLY A 21 -4.97 4.35 3.09
N TYR A 22 -4.54 3.27 3.73
CA TYR A 22 -4.88 1.89 3.38
C TYR A 22 -5.43 1.13 4.60
N ASP A 23 -6.23 0.10 4.34
CA ASP A 23 -6.61 -0.87 5.37
C ASP A 23 -5.68 -2.07 5.36
N ILE A 24 -4.85 -2.16 6.40
CA ILE A 24 -3.84 -3.21 6.54
C ILE A 24 -4.45 -4.62 6.66
N SER A 25 -5.70 -4.71 7.10
CA SER A 25 -6.43 -5.98 7.26
C SER A 25 -7.03 -6.49 5.95
N VAL A 26 -7.16 -5.62 4.94
CA VAL A 26 -7.77 -5.94 3.65
C VAL A 26 -6.71 -6.27 2.61
N ASP A 27 -5.95 -5.26 2.16
CA ASP A 27 -4.88 -5.38 1.16
C ASP A 27 -4.28 -3.97 0.92
N LEU A 28 -3.08 -3.91 0.33
CA LEU A 28 -2.37 -2.68 -0.01
C LEU A 28 -2.34 -2.39 -1.52
N ARG A 29 -2.94 -3.23 -2.37
CA ARG A 29 -3.08 -2.94 -3.80
C ARG A 29 -3.87 -1.65 -4.00
N LEU A 30 -3.47 -0.87 -5.00
CA LEU A 30 -4.02 0.47 -5.32
C LEU A 30 -5.55 0.59 -5.31
N LYS A 31 -6.27 -0.47 -5.71
CA LYS A 31 -7.75 -0.50 -5.71
C LYS A 31 -8.39 -0.46 -4.30
N TYR A 32 -7.61 -0.67 -3.24
CA TYR A 32 -8.04 -0.61 -1.84
C TYR A 32 -7.56 0.67 -1.13
N CYS A 33 -6.94 1.58 -1.88
CA CYS A 33 -6.59 2.90 -1.38
C CYS A 33 -7.87 3.62 -0.93
N LYS A 34 -7.88 4.17 0.29
CA LYS A 34 -9.04 4.85 0.86
C LYS A 34 -9.18 6.25 0.27
N GLY A 35 -10.42 6.66 0.05
CA GLY A 35 -10.78 8.05 -0.25
C GLY A 35 -10.94 8.34 -1.74
N ASP A 36 -12.19 8.60 -2.13
CA ASP A 36 -12.59 8.99 -3.48
C ASP A 36 -12.73 10.52 -3.63
N SER A 37 -12.64 11.28 -2.53
CA SER A 37 -12.79 12.74 -2.52
C SER A 37 -11.46 13.47 -2.68
N ALA A 38 -11.51 14.75 -3.05
CA ALA A 38 -10.32 15.59 -3.20
C ALA A 38 -9.52 15.77 -1.88
N ASP A 39 -10.16 15.55 -0.73
CA ASP A 39 -9.60 15.87 0.59
C ASP A 39 -9.16 14.64 1.41
N CYS A 40 -8.93 13.51 0.74
CA CYS A 40 -8.61 12.24 1.40
C CYS A 40 -7.13 12.00 1.71
N HIS A 41 -6.26 12.95 1.38
CA HIS A 41 -4.85 12.87 1.73
C HIS A 41 -4.67 13.05 3.23
N LEU A 42 -3.95 12.13 3.86
CA LEU A 42 -3.67 12.17 5.29
C LEU A 42 -2.51 13.12 5.62
N ILE A 43 -1.67 13.40 4.63
CA ILE A 43 -0.50 14.26 4.72
C ILE A 43 -0.63 15.47 3.78
N GLU A 44 0.05 16.54 4.14
CA GLU A 44 0.28 17.68 3.26
C GLU A 44 1.31 17.29 2.19
N ILE A 45 1.02 17.66 0.95
CA ILE A 45 1.92 17.52 -0.18
C ILE A 45 1.96 18.89 -0.84
N ASP A 46 3.16 19.47 -0.93
CA ASP A 46 3.36 20.78 -1.56
C ASP A 46 3.07 20.69 -3.06
N GLU A 47 1.98 21.35 -3.49
CA GLU A 47 1.55 21.41 -4.89
C GLU A 47 2.07 22.67 -5.62
N ASP A 48 2.71 23.61 -4.92
CA ASP A 48 3.16 24.90 -5.50
C ASP A 48 4.21 24.69 -6.59
N GLN A 49 5.02 23.64 -6.45
CA GLN A 49 5.98 23.23 -7.45
C GLN A 49 5.60 21.91 -8.10
N SER A 50 5.00 22.00 -9.28
CA SER A 50 4.65 20.85 -10.10
C SER A 50 5.65 20.60 -11.24
N GLN A 51 5.66 19.38 -11.75
CA GLN A 51 6.46 18.94 -12.88
C GLN A 51 5.69 17.93 -13.73
N GLU A 52 6.14 17.70 -14.96
CA GLU A 52 5.72 16.55 -15.75
C GLU A 52 6.65 15.36 -15.47
N ILE A 53 6.07 14.19 -15.19
CA ILE A 53 6.82 12.94 -15.06
C ILE A 53 6.58 12.07 -16.27
N VAL A 54 7.67 11.56 -16.87
CA VAL A 54 7.63 10.59 -17.96
C VAL A 54 7.92 9.20 -17.41
N LEU A 55 6.93 8.31 -17.50
CA LEU A 55 7.01 6.94 -17.02
C LEU A 55 7.48 5.98 -18.12
N PRO A 56 7.96 4.77 -17.76
CA PRO A 56 8.28 3.73 -18.73
C PRO A 56 7.14 3.47 -19.71
N GLY A 57 7.48 3.35 -21.00
CA GLY A 57 6.49 3.27 -22.09
C GLY A 57 6.04 4.63 -22.65
N GLY A 58 6.66 5.74 -22.23
CA GLY A 58 6.41 7.08 -22.79
C GLY A 58 5.12 7.74 -22.27
N VAL A 59 4.61 7.27 -21.14
CA VAL A 59 3.40 7.83 -20.51
C VAL A 59 3.79 9.09 -19.75
N CYS A 60 3.29 10.24 -20.17
CA CYS A 60 3.48 11.52 -19.47
C CYS A 60 2.33 11.79 -18.50
N VAL A 61 2.65 12.21 -17.29
CA VAL A 61 1.68 12.70 -16.30
C VAL A 61 2.05 14.13 -15.91
N PRO A 62 1.22 15.14 -16.25
CA PRO A 62 1.48 16.53 -15.91
C PRO A 62 1.09 16.84 -14.46
N ASN A 63 1.51 18.02 -13.98
CA ASN A 63 1.10 18.59 -12.69
C ASN A 63 1.38 17.71 -11.47
N VAL A 64 2.48 16.94 -11.50
CA VAL A 64 2.88 16.11 -10.37
C VAL A 64 3.73 16.94 -9.42
N PRO A 65 3.45 16.97 -8.11
CA PRO A 65 4.32 17.60 -7.12
C PRO A 65 5.79 17.18 -7.26
N LYS A 66 6.74 18.11 -7.20
CA LYS A 66 8.18 17.82 -7.32
C LYS A 66 8.73 16.88 -6.25
N SER A 67 8.07 16.85 -5.10
CA SER A 67 8.36 15.94 -3.98
C SER A 67 8.03 14.49 -4.32
N ILE A 68 7.16 14.23 -5.30
CA ILE A 68 6.87 12.89 -5.79
C ILE A 68 7.90 12.54 -6.87
N LYS A 69 8.66 11.46 -6.62
CA LYS A 69 9.63 10.90 -7.55
C LYS A 69 9.09 9.65 -8.21
N CYS A 70 9.60 9.38 -9.40
CA CYS A 70 9.40 8.11 -10.08
C CYS A 70 10.75 7.44 -10.28
N ASP A 71 10.91 6.27 -9.68
CA ASP A 71 12.07 5.41 -9.88
C ASP A 71 11.76 4.33 -10.91
N LYS A 72 12.84 3.81 -11.51
CA LYS A 72 12.74 2.72 -12.49
C LYS A 72 12.20 1.47 -11.81
N GLY A 73 11.41 0.71 -12.57
CA GLY A 73 10.96 -0.59 -12.14
C GLY A 73 12.08 -1.63 -12.11
N GLU A 74 11.74 -2.81 -11.60
CA GLU A 74 12.62 -3.95 -11.54
C GLU A 74 11.86 -5.25 -11.82
N ARG A 75 12.61 -6.27 -12.19
CA ARG A 75 12.11 -7.63 -12.35
C ARG A 75 12.82 -8.52 -11.35
N THR A 76 12.08 -8.98 -10.35
CA THR A 76 12.64 -9.71 -9.21
C THR A 76 11.91 -11.03 -9.08
N ARG A 77 12.65 -12.13 -8.93
CA ARG A 77 12.07 -13.43 -8.57
C ARG A 77 12.12 -13.57 -7.06
N PHE A 78 10.96 -13.76 -6.45
CA PHE A 78 10.85 -14.05 -5.03
C PHE A 78 10.52 -15.51 -4.84
N ARG A 79 11.23 -16.15 -3.92
CA ARG A 79 10.99 -17.53 -3.52
C ARG A 79 11.18 -17.63 -2.02
N SER A 80 10.18 -18.17 -1.32
CA SER A 80 10.30 -18.50 0.09
C SER A 80 10.80 -19.93 0.28
N ASP A 81 11.27 -20.23 1.49
CA ASP A 81 11.33 -21.60 1.98
C ASP A 81 9.91 -22.14 2.27
N VAL A 82 9.84 -23.40 2.70
CA VAL A 82 8.62 -23.98 3.25
C VAL A 82 8.48 -23.54 4.70
N LEU A 83 7.58 -22.61 4.95
CA LEU A 83 7.41 -21.95 6.25
C LEU A 83 6.12 -22.36 6.94
N SER A 84 6.07 -22.24 8.26
CA SER A 84 4.80 -22.27 8.99
C SER A 84 3.94 -21.04 8.66
N PHE A 85 2.64 -21.11 8.96
CA PHE A 85 1.72 -19.98 8.80
C PHE A 85 2.24 -18.70 9.48
N GLN A 86 2.72 -18.81 10.71
CA GLN A 86 3.21 -17.67 11.49
C GLN A 86 4.47 -17.04 10.88
N GLN A 87 5.43 -17.86 10.45
CA GLN A 87 6.66 -17.38 9.82
C GLN A 87 6.37 -16.68 8.49
N MET A 88 5.49 -17.26 7.67
CA MET A 88 5.10 -16.65 6.41
C MET A 88 4.35 -15.34 6.62
N SER A 89 3.42 -15.29 7.58
CA SER A 89 2.71 -14.06 7.95
C SER A 89 3.67 -12.97 8.43
N GLU A 90 4.66 -13.33 9.25
CA GLU A 90 5.66 -12.39 9.74
C GLU A 90 6.55 -11.85 8.61
N GLN A 91 6.95 -12.71 7.67
CA GLN A 91 7.70 -12.30 6.48
C GLN A 91 6.92 -11.26 5.65
N PHE A 92 5.64 -11.52 5.36
CA PHE A 92 4.79 -10.59 4.63
C PHE A 92 4.63 -9.24 5.36
N ASN A 93 4.57 -9.25 6.68
CA ASN A 93 4.50 -8.02 7.48
C ASN A 93 5.80 -7.22 7.40
N GLN A 94 6.96 -7.89 7.45
CA GLN A 94 8.27 -7.24 7.34
C GLN A 94 8.46 -6.58 5.96
N GLU A 95 7.98 -7.21 4.89
CA GLU A 95 8.03 -6.65 3.53
C GLU A 95 7.31 -5.28 3.41
N ILE A 96 6.34 -5.02 4.30
CA ILE A 96 5.60 -3.75 4.37
C ILE A 96 5.98 -2.93 5.61
N SER A 97 7.17 -3.18 6.17
CA SER A 97 7.76 -2.46 7.32
C SER A 97 6.93 -2.52 8.61
N LEU A 98 6.19 -3.61 8.82
CA LEU A 98 5.46 -3.89 10.05
C LEU A 98 6.16 -4.92 10.91
N THR A 99 5.90 -4.86 12.21
CA THR A 99 6.33 -5.85 13.19
C THR A 99 5.15 -6.70 13.65
N GLY A 100 5.43 -7.94 14.06
CA GLY A 100 4.44 -8.83 14.67
C GLY A 100 3.88 -9.91 13.75
N LYS A 101 3.03 -10.75 14.35
CA LYS A 101 2.61 -12.05 13.81
C LYS A 101 1.14 -12.10 13.37
N ILE A 102 0.43 -10.97 13.43
CA ILE A 102 -0.96 -10.89 12.98
C ILE A 102 -0.95 -10.82 11.45
N PRO A 103 -1.67 -11.70 10.75
CA PRO A 103 -1.71 -11.69 9.29
C PRO A 103 -2.26 -10.40 8.71
N SER A 104 -1.50 -9.79 7.80
CA SER A 104 -1.97 -8.68 6.98
C SER A 104 -2.94 -9.19 5.90
N GLY A 105 -3.77 -8.28 5.40
CA GLY A 105 -4.66 -8.54 4.28
C GLY A 105 -3.91 -8.89 2.98
N LEU A 106 -2.67 -8.39 2.83
CA LEU A 106 -1.78 -8.77 1.73
C LEU A 106 -1.42 -10.26 1.79
N PHE A 107 -1.02 -10.76 2.96
CA PHE A 107 -0.76 -12.18 3.17
C PHE A 107 -2.03 -13.02 2.93
N ASN A 108 -3.16 -12.60 3.48
CA ASN A 108 -4.43 -13.31 3.30
C ASN A 108 -4.81 -13.38 1.82
N SER A 109 -4.67 -12.27 1.09
CA SER A 109 -4.94 -12.20 -0.34
C SER A 109 -3.99 -13.06 -1.18
N MET A 110 -2.73 -13.22 -0.78
CA MET A 110 -1.76 -14.06 -1.50
C MET A 110 -2.10 -15.55 -1.43
N PHE A 111 -2.55 -16.02 -0.27
CA PHE A 111 -2.84 -17.43 -0.02
C PHE A 111 -4.35 -17.76 0.01
N GLU A 112 -5.17 -16.81 -0.43
CA GLU A 112 -6.64 -16.93 -0.51
C GLU A 112 -7.33 -17.24 0.84
N PHE A 113 -6.73 -16.78 1.93
CA PHE A 113 -7.36 -16.84 3.25
C PHE A 113 -8.48 -15.81 3.37
N SER A 114 -9.63 -16.27 3.85
CA SER A 114 -10.84 -15.45 4.06
C SER A 114 -11.51 -15.71 5.41
N GLY A 115 -10.96 -16.63 6.21
CA GLY A 115 -11.48 -17.01 7.51
C GLY A 115 -10.91 -16.16 8.64
N CYS A 116 -11.21 -16.57 9.88
CA CYS A 116 -10.48 -16.06 11.03
C CYS A 116 -9.09 -16.68 11.07
N TRP A 117 -8.07 -15.85 11.27
CA TRP A 117 -6.68 -16.27 11.14
C TRP A 117 -6.29 -17.46 12.03
N GLN A 118 -6.93 -17.64 13.20
CA GLN A 118 -6.66 -18.78 14.08
C GLN A 118 -7.04 -20.12 13.44
N LYS A 119 -8.17 -20.16 12.72
CA LYS A 119 -8.63 -21.37 12.01
C LYS A 119 -7.74 -21.62 10.79
N ASP A 120 -7.44 -20.57 10.04
CA ASP A 120 -6.57 -20.68 8.87
C ASP A 120 -5.18 -21.17 9.28
N ALA A 121 -4.62 -20.64 10.37
CA ALA A 121 -3.37 -21.12 10.96
C ALA A 121 -3.43 -22.58 11.41
N ALA A 122 -4.51 -22.98 12.11
CA ALA A 122 -4.66 -24.35 12.59
C ALA A 122 -4.79 -25.38 11.46
N ASN A 123 -5.42 -24.99 10.35
CA ASN A 123 -5.64 -25.85 9.18
C ASN A 123 -4.47 -25.82 8.18
N THR A 124 -3.52 -24.90 8.35
CA THR A 124 -2.38 -24.72 7.44
C THR A 124 -1.14 -25.38 8.02
N LYS A 125 -0.68 -26.47 7.39
CA LYS A 125 0.56 -27.13 7.81
C LYS A 125 1.80 -26.31 7.47
N THR A 126 1.90 -25.91 6.20
CA THR A 126 3.05 -25.17 5.66
C THR A 126 2.62 -24.32 4.48
N LEU A 127 3.33 -23.23 4.23
CA LEU A 127 3.17 -22.33 3.09
C LEU A 127 4.51 -22.14 2.38
N ALA A 128 4.45 -21.94 1.07
CA ALA A 128 5.57 -21.51 0.27
C ALA A 128 5.05 -20.72 -0.93
N PHE A 129 5.85 -19.78 -1.44
CA PHE A 129 5.57 -19.12 -2.70
C PHE A 129 6.83 -19.00 -3.56
N ASP A 130 6.63 -19.02 -4.87
CA ASP A 130 7.66 -18.81 -5.89
C ASP A 130 7.02 -18.04 -7.03
N GLY A 131 7.54 -16.85 -7.31
CA GLY A 131 6.94 -15.95 -8.29
C GLY A 131 7.93 -14.94 -8.85
N VAL A 132 7.66 -14.48 -10.07
CA VAL A 132 8.37 -13.36 -10.69
C VAL A 132 7.48 -12.13 -10.61
N PHE A 133 7.99 -11.10 -9.97
CA PHE A 133 7.32 -9.82 -9.81
C PHE A 133 7.98 -8.83 -10.77
N ILE A 134 7.16 -8.17 -11.57
CA ILE A 134 7.61 -7.17 -12.54
C ILE A 134 7.02 -5.83 -12.11
N THR A 135 7.81 -5.05 -11.41
CA THR A 135 7.50 -3.66 -11.08
C THR A 135 7.84 -2.82 -12.30
N LEU A 136 6.88 -2.10 -12.87
CA LEU A 136 7.13 -1.24 -14.04
C LEU A 136 7.87 0.04 -13.66
N TYR A 137 7.47 0.63 -12.54
CA TYR A 137 8.06 1.82 -11.93
C TYR A 137 7.59 1.92 -10.48
N THR A 138 8.29 2.72 -9.69
CA THR A 138 7.91 3.03 -8.30
C THR A 138 7.64 4.52 -8.21
N VAL A 139 6.48 4.91 -7.70
CA VAL A 139 6.19 6.30 -7.35
C VAL A 139 6.31 6.42 -5.84
N ALA A 140 7.09 7.38 -5.38
CA ALA A 140 7.33 7.59 -3.96
C ALA A 140 7.41 9.07 -3.63
N LEU A 141 6.97 9.42 -2.43
CA LEU A 141 7.23 10.73 -1.85
C LEU A 141 8.67 10.78 -1.36
N GLU A 142 9.43 11.78 -1.78
CA GLU A 142 10.79 12.04 -1.31
C GLU A 142 10.77 12.27 0.20
N LYS A 143 11.72 11.62 0.92
CA LYS A 143 11.81 11.71 2.38
C LYS A 143 11.93 13.17 2.80
N SER A 144 10.84 13.70 3.34
CA SER A 144 10.66 15.08 3.76
C SER A 144 9.99 15.11 5.13
N GLN A 145 9.92 16.28 5.75
CA GLN A 145 9.16 16.47 6.97
C GLN A 145 7.67 16.33 6.66
N LEU A 146 7.12 15.12 6.89
CA LEU A 146 5.71 14.84 6.65
C LEU A 146 4.85 15.58 7.68
N VAL A 147 3.91 16.38 7.19
CA VAL A 147 2.93 17.09 8.03
C VAL A 147 1.57 16.43 7.81
N LEU A 148 0.88 16.09 8.89
CA LEU A 148 -0.50 15.59 8.82
C LEU A 148 -1.45 16.73 8.42
N ARG A 149 -2.45 16.46 7.60
CA ARG A 149 -3.53 17.43 7.35
C ARG A 149 -4.33 17.69 8.62
N ASP A 150 -4.90 18.89 8.74
CA ASP A 150 -5.60 19.32 9.95
C ASP A 150 -6.82 18.45 10.29
N HIS A 151 -7.57 17.99 9.30
CA HIS A 151 -8.69 17.08 9.54
C HIS A 151 -8.25 15.76 10.20
N VAL A 152 -7.03 15.27 9.88
CA VAL A 152 -6.47 14.08 10.52
C VAL A 152 -6.10 14.38 11.96
N LYS A 153 -5.40 15.50 12.21
CA LYS A 153 -5.04 15.92 13.58
C LYS A 153 -6.28 16.05 14.47
N GLN A 154 -7.37 16.60 13.94
CA GLN A 154 -8.64 16.75 14.65
C GLN A 154 -9.37 15.43 14.89
N ALA A 155 -9.21 14.45 14.00
CA ALA A 155 -9.82 13.13 14.13
C ALA A 155 -9.11 12.22 15.14
N VAL A 156 -7.84 12.50 15.48
CA VAL A 156 -7.10 11.74 16.49
C VAL A 156 -7.56 12.18 17.89
N PRO A 157 -8.19 11.29 18.68
CA PRO A 157 -8.60 11.64 20.04
C PRO A 157 -7.38 11.85 20.93
N SER A 158 -7.52 12.70 21.95
CA SER A 158 -6.46 12.94 22.93
C SER A 158 -6.23 11.80 23.91
N TYR A 159 -7.15 10.82 23.98
CA TYR A 159 -7.05 9.63 24.82
C TYR A 159 -7.68 8.41 24.15
N TRP A 160 -7.28 7.22 24.59
CA TRP A 160 -7.74 5.96 24.05
C TRP A 160 -9.05 5.50 24.71
N GLU A 161 -10.16 5.59 23.98
CA GLU A 161 -11.46 5.09 24.43
C GLU A 161 -12.03 4.07 23.43
N PRO A 162 -11.78 2.76 23.62
CA PRO A 162 -12.16 1.72 22.65
C PRO A 162 -13.63 1.74 22.25
N ALA A 163 -14.53 1.96 23.22
CA ALA A 163 -15.97 1.97 22.97
C ALA A 163 -16.39 3.15 22.06
N ALA A 164 -15.74 4.30 22.20
CA ALA A 164 -15.99 5.44 21.34
C ALA A 164 -15.42 5.24 19.92
N LEU A 165 -14.30 4.53 19.80
CA LEU A 165 -13.57 4.27 18.55
C LEU A 165 -14.08 3.09 17.73
N ALA A 166 -14.80 2.16 18.34
CA ALA A 166 -15.36 0.97 17.68
C ALA A 166 -16.68 1.23 16.92
N ARG A 167 -17.06 2.50 16.71
CA ARG A 167 -18.33 2.91 16.07
C ARG A 167 -18.19 3.15 14.58
#